data_AF-A0A958PA59-F1
#
_entry.id   AF-A0A958PA59-F1
#
_cell.length_a   1.000
_cell.length_b   1.000
_cell.length_c   1.000
_cell.angle_alpha   90.00
_cell.angle_beta   90.00
_cell.angle_gamma   90.00
#
_symmetry.space_group_name_H-M   'P 1'
#
loop_
_entity.id
_entity.type
_entity.pdbx_description
1 polymer ?
#
loop_
_entity_poly.entity_id
_entity_poly.type
_entity_poly.pdbx_seq_one_letter_code
_entity_poly.pdbx_strand_id
1 'polypeptide(L)'
;MNKIIDLLTEKNTYLEKFYSLNETEVLNFMDSNFDGLERFYESRDAILNMIRIVDEKIEEFNKTDVSSAEKICDSDKKAVLEALAFKDEIVQRILAQDLQILSCIENEKSMIIKELRSTQVAKKAINGYKTGRGPKGKTIDGSY
;
A
#
# COMPACT_ATOMS: atom_id res chain seq x y z
N MET A 1 18.96 -20.36 -24.01
CA MET A 1 17.88 -19.60 -23.32
C MET A 1 18.52 -18.31 -22.86
N ASN A 2 17.92 -17.16 -23.16
CA ASN A 2 18.59 -15.87 -23.03
C ASN A 2 18.49 -15.37 -21.58
N LYS A 3 19.65 -15.21 -20.91
CA LYS A 3 19.74 -14.87 -19.48
C LYS A 3 19.00 -13.56 -19.13
N ILE A 4 18.91 -12.61 -20.06
CA ILE A 4 18.14 -11.38 -19.85
C ILE A 4 16.64 -11.64 -19.77
N ILE A 5 16.11 -12.58 -20.57
CA ILE A 5 14.70 -12.94 -20.57
C ILE A 5 14.35 -13.62 -19.24
N ASP A 6 15.23 -14.48 -18.73
CA ASP A 6 15.05 -15.13 -17.44
C ASP A 6 14.98 -14.10 -16.30
N LEU A 7 15.88 -13.11 -16.30
CA LEU A 7 15.88 -12.03 -15.30
C LEU A 7 14.63 -11.14 -15.39
N LEU A 8 14.19 -10.80 -16.61
CA LEU A 8 12.95 -10.03 -16.81
C LEU A 8 11.72 -10.81 -16.34
N THR A 9 11.68 -12.12 -16.59
CA THR A 9 10.60 -13.00 -16.14
C THR A 9 10.60 -13.14 -14.62
N GLU A 10 11.77 -13.28 -14.00
CA GLU A 10 11.93 -13.29 -12.55
C GLU A 10 11.43 -11.97 -11.93
N LYS A 11 11.80 -10.82 -12.51
CA LYS A 11 11.31 -9.51 -12.07
C LYS A 11 9.78 -9.44 -12.13
N ASN A 12 9.19 -9.89 -13.23
CA ASN A 12 7.74 -9.91 -13.41
C ASN A 12 7.04 -10.81 -12.38
N THR A 13 7.65 -11.94 -12.03
CA THR A 13 7.14 -12.82 -10.96
C THR A 13 7.09 -12.13 -9.60
N TYR A 14 8.10 -11.31 -9.26
CA TYR A 14 8.06 -10.54 -8.01
C TYR A 14 7.03 -9.41 -8.05
N LEU A 15 6.83 -8.77 -9.21
CA LEU A 15 5.77 -7.78 -9.40
C LEU A 15 4.37 -8.41 -9.24
N GLU A 16 4.15 -9.63 -9.73
CA GLU A 16 2.90 -10.37 -9.51
C GLU A 16 2.66 -10.68 -8.04
N LYS A 17 3.70 -11.09 -7.31
CA LYS A 17 3.62 -11.28 -5.85
C LYS A 17 3.27 -9.99 -5.14
N PHE A 18 3.87 -8.86 -5.56
CA PHE A 18 3.57 -7.54 -5.00
C PHE A 18 2.11 -7.14 -5.25
N TYR A 19 1.63 -7.31 -6.49
CA TYR A 19 0.25 -7.07 -6.88
C TYR A 19 -0.74 -7.91 -6.06
N SER A 20 -0.46 -9.20 -5.89
CA SER A 20 -1.33 -10.13 -5.15
C SER A 20 -1.39 -9.81 -3.65
N LEU A 21 -0.24 -9.42 -3.08
CA LEU A 21 -0.16 -8.94 -1.71
C LEU A 21 -1.02 -7.67 -1.52
N ASN A 22 -0.87 -6.70 -2.42
CA ASN A 22 -1.68 -5.47 -2.41
C ASN A 22 -3.17 -5.78 -2.54
N GLU A 23 -3.57 -6.68 -3.45
CA GLU A 23 -4.97 -7.05 -3.66
C GLU A 23 -5.62 -7.62 -2.39
N THR A 24 -4.88 -8.49 -1.68
CA THR A 24 -5.33 -9.08 -0.42
C THR A 24 -5.55 -8.01 0.65
N GLU A 25 -4.59 -7.08 0.80
CA GLU A 25 -4.66 -6.07 1.86
C GLU A 25 -5.63 -4.93 1.54
N VAL A 26 -5.88 -4.64 0.26
CA VAL A 26 -6.98 -3.74 -0.15
C VAL A 26 -8.32 -4.25 0.43
N LEU A 27 -8.60 -5.55 0.34
CA LEU A 27 -9.83 -6.13 0.89
C LEU A 27 -9.88 -5.96 2.42
N ASN A 28 -8.77 -6.25 3.11
CA ASN A 28 -8.69 -6.05 4.57
C ASN A 28 -8.94 -4.60 4.97
N PHE A 29 -8.31 -3.63 4.29
CA PHE A 29 -8.44 -2.21 4.61
C PHE A 29 -9.83 -1.65 4.26
N MET A 30 -10.51 -2.19 3.24
CA MET A 30 -11.89 -1.85 2.96
C MET A 30 -12.84 -2.30 4.07
N ASP A 31 -12.51 -3.39 4.77
CA ASP A 31 -13.24 -3.90 5.93
C ASP A 31 -12.77 -3.27 7.27
N SER A 32 -11.98 -2.19 7.22
CA SER A 32 -11.33 -1.53 8.37
C SER A 32 -10.48 -2.49 9.22
N ASN A 33 -10.00 -3.59 8.64
CA ASN A 33 -9.10 -4.52 9.31
C ASN A 33 -7.64 -4.13 9.02
N PHE A 34 -7.00 -3.50 10.01
CA PHE A 34 -5.60 -3.04 9.92
C PHE A 34 -4.63 -3.85 10.79
N ASP A 35 -5.05 -4.99 11.35
CA ASP A 35 -4.23 -5.80 12.26
C ASP A 35 -2.93 -6.31 11.60
N GLY A 36 -2.96 -6.52 10.28
CA GLY A 36 -1.83 -6.99 9.47
C GLY A 36 -0.92 -5.90 8.91
N LEU A 37 -1.16 -4.62 9.22
CA LEU A 37 -0.51 -3.49 8.53
C LEU A 37 1.02 -3.51 8.57
N GLU A 38 1.61 -3.82 9.73
CA GLU A 38 3.07 -3.90 9.88
C GLU A 38 3.65 -5.00 8.98
N ARG A 39 3.06 -6.20 9.06
CA ARG A 39 3.47 -7.36 8.25
C ARG A 39 3.32 -7.09 6.74
N PHE A 40 2.28 -6.36 6.36
CA PHE A 40 2.09 -5.92 4.98
C PHE A 40 3.25 -5.04 4.51
N TYR A 41 3.63 -4.02 5.28
CA TYR A 41 4.77 -3.15 4.96
C TYR A 41 6.08 -3.92 4.88
N GLU A 42 6.36 -4.79 5.87
CA GLU A 42 7.56 -5.63 5.88
C GLU A 42 7.61 -6.55 4.64
N SER A 43 6.48 -7.18 4.30
CA SER A 43 6.40 -8.07 3.14
C SER A 43 6.59 -7.31 1.83
N ARG A 44 6.04 -6.09 1.72
CA ARG A 44 6.27 -5.22 0.55
C ARG A 44 7.74 -4.83 0.42
N ASP A 45 8.37 -4.41 1.51
CA ASP A 45 9.78 -4.03 1.50
C ASP A 45 10.69 -5.20 1.11
N ALA A 46 10.39 -6.40 1.63
CA ALA A 46 11.10 -7.62 1.24
C ALA A 46 10.98 -7.91 -0.28
N ILE A 47 9.78 -7.79 -0.86
CA ILE A 47 9.59 -7.99 -2.30
C ILE A 47 10.30 -6.92 -3.12
N LEU A 48 10.24 -5.64 -2.72
CA LEU A 48 10.97 -4.55 -3.39
C LEU A 48 12.48 -4.77 -3.35
N ASN A 49 13.01 -5.28 -2.24
CA ASN A 49 14.41 -5.67 -2.14
C ASN A 49 14.78 -6.78 -3.13
N MET A 50 13.92 -7.79 -3.32
CA MET A 50 14.14 -8.82 -4.34
C MET A 50 14.12 -8.25 -5.75
N ILE A 51 13.18 -7.35 -6.07
CA ILE A 51 13.12 -6.65 -7.36
C ILE A 51 14.40 -5.85 -7.59
N ARG A 52 14.89 -5.12 -6.57
CA ARG A 52 16.14 -4.34 -6.64
C ARG A 52 17.34 -5.23 -6.95
N ILE A 53 17.44 -6.39 -6.31
CA ILE A 53 18.51 -7.37 -6.59
C ILE A 53 18.45 -7.85 -8.05
N VAL A 54 17.25 -8.12 -8.58
CA VAL A 54 17.09 -8.50 -9.99
C VAL A 54 17.49 -7.36 -10.92
N ASP A 55 17.13 -6.11 -10.59
CA ASP A 55 17.54 -4.94 -11.37
C ASP A 55 19.05 -4.74 -11.39
N GLU A 56 19.73 -4.91 -10.25
CA GLU A 56 21.19 -4.88 -10.16
C GLU A 56 21.84 -5.95 -11.06
N LYS A 57 21.28 -7.18 -11.09
CA LYS A 57 21.75 -8.26 -11.99
C LYS A 57 21.52 -7.95 -13.47
N ILE A 58 20.38 -7.35 -13.81
CA ILE A 58 20.09 -6.90 -15.19
C ILE A 58 21.11 -5.85 -15.62
N GLU A 59 21.42 -4.89 -14.75
CA GLU A 59 22.40 -3.85 -15.02
C GLU A 59 23.82 -4.42 -15.19
N GLU A 60 24.22 -5.36 -14.34
CA GLU A 60 25.51 -6.06 -14.44
C GLU A 60 25.63 -6.84 -15.75
N PHE A 61 24.57 -7.57 -16.13
CA PHE A 61 24.50 -8.28 -17.40
C PHE A 61 24.64 -7.32 -18.59
N ASN A 62 23.92 -6.20 -18.59
CA ASN A 62 24.00 -5.19 -19.64
C ASN A 62 25.38 -4.53 -19.74
N LYS A 63 26.12 -4.39 -18.63
CA LYS A 63 27.48 -3.83 -18.63
C LYS A 63 28.53 -4.80 -19.17
N THR A 64 28.36 -6.09 -18.89
CA THR A 64 29.33 -7.14 -19.25
C THR A 64 29.14 -7.64 -20.69
N ASP A 65 27.92 -7.60 -21.20
CA ASP A 65 27.57 -8.20 -22.50
C ASP A 65 27.57 -7.21 -23.69
N VAL A 66 28.09 -5.99 -23.52
CA VAL A 66 28.23 -4.98 -24.61
C VAL A 66 29.17 -5.47 -25.73
N SER A 67 29.91 -6.57 -25.53
CA SER A 67 30.89 -7.10 -26.49
C SER A 67 30.40 -8.24 -27.38
N SER A 68 29.19 -8.80 -27.18
CA SER A 68 28.70 -9.89 -28.03
C SER A 68 27.51 -9.43 -28.89
N ALA A 69 27.82 -8.79 -30.02
CA ALA A 69 26.85 -8.60 -31.11
C ALA A 69 26.55 -9.94 -31.83
N GLU A 70 26.34 -11.00 -31.06
CA GLU A 70 25.76 -12.24 -31.57
C GLU A 70 24.33 -11.94 -32.01
N LYS A 71 23.93 -12.54 -33.14
CA LYS A 71 22.62 -12.32 -33.76
C LYS A 71 21.51 -12.67 -32.76
N ILE A 72 21.01 -11.69 -32.03
CA ILE A 72 19.77 -11.80 -31.25
C ILE A 72 18.68 -12.22 -32.23
N CYS A 73 18.13 -13.41 -32.02
CA CYS A 73 17.05 -13.94 -32.83
C CYS A 73 15.80 -13.06 -32.67
N ASP A 74 14.99 -12.90 -33.71
CA ASP A 74 13.75 -12.11 -33.61
C ASP A 74 12.77 -12.68 -32.57
N SER A 75 12.85 -13.97 -32.27
CA SER A 75 12.10 -14.60 -31.16
C SER A 75 12.51 -14.07 -29.79
N ASP A 76 13.81 -13.81 -29.55
CA ASP A 76 14.29 -13.27 -28.28
C ASP A 76 13.87 -11.81 -28.11
N LYS A 77 13.94 -11.02 -29.19
CA LYS A 77 13.45 -9.62 -29.17
C LYS A 77 11.97 -9.57 -28.82
N LYS A 78 11.17 -10.45 -29.42
CA LYS A 78 9.74 -10.54 -29.14
C LYS A 78 9.48 -10.87 -27.66
N ALA A 79 10.17 -11.86 -27.11
CA ALA A 79 10.02 -12.25 -25.71
C ALA A 79 10.42 -11.13 -24.74
N VAL A 80 11.48 -10.37 -25.04
CA VAL A 80 11.87 -9.18 -24.24
C VAL A 80 10.76 -8.12 -24.29
N LEU A 81 10.21 -7.82 -25.47
CA LEU A 81 9.13 -6.84 -25.61
C LEU A 81 7.87 -7.27 -24.86
N GLU A 82 7.50 -8.55 -24.91
CA GLU A 82 6.37 -9.10 -24.16
C GLU A 82 6.58 -8.98 -22.65
N ALA A 83 7.79 -9.31 -22.15
CA ALA A 83 8.11 -9.18 -20.75
C ALA A 83 8.08 -7.72 -20.26
N LEU A 84 8.55 -6.77 -21.07
CA LEU A 84 8.49 -5.34 -20.77
C LEU A 84 7.06 -4.79 -20.80
N ALA A 85 6.25 -5.20 -21.77
CA ALA A 85 4.85 -4.80 -21.85
C ALA A 85 4.06 -5.29 -20.63
N PHE A 86 4.27 -6.55 -20.23
CA PHE A 86 3.67 -7.11 -19.02
C PHE A 86 4.10 -6.34 -17.76
N LYS A 87 5.39 -6.02 -17.64
CA LYS A 87 5.92 -5.20 -16.54
C LYS A 87 5.19 -3.85 -16.46
N ASP A 88 4.98 -3.19 -17.59
CA ASP A 88 4.32 -1.88 -17.61
C ASP A 88 2.86 -1.99 -17.18
N GLU A 89 2.13 -3.00 -17.69
CA GLU A 89 0.74 -3.25 -17.28
C GLU A 89 0.63 -3.50 -15.77
N ILE A 90 1.45 -4.39 -15.23
CA ILE A 90 1.34 -4.78 -13.81
C ILE A 90 1.73 -3.64 -12.88
N VAL A 91 2.72 -2.83 -13.24
CA VAL A 91 3.11 -1.64 -12.45
C VAL A 91 1.96 -0.63 -12.41
N GLN A 92 1.27 -0.38 -13.53
CA GLN A 92 0.10 0.51 -13.53
C GLN A 92 -1.00 0.01 -12.60
N ARG A 93 -1.24 -1.30 -12.57
CA ARG A 93 -2.24 -1.91 -11.67
C ARG A 93 -1.83 -1.80 -10.21
N ILE A 94 -0.55 -2.03 -9.89
CA ILE A 94 -0.01 -1.85 -8.53
C ILE A 94 -0.20 -0.40 -8.06
N LEU A 95 0.10 0.58 -8.91
CA LEU A 95 -0.08 2.00 -8.57
C LEU A 95 -1.55 2.34 -8.29
N ALA A 96 -2.48 1.77 -9.06
CA ALA A 96 -3.90 1.93 -8.80
C ALA A 96 -4.33 1.34 -7.44
N GLN A 97 -3.82 0.17 -7.06
CA GLN A 97 -4.05 -0.42 -5.74
C GLN A 97 -3.45 0.43 -4.62
N ASP A 98 -2.26 0.98 -4.81
CA ASP A 98 -1.61 1.83 -3.80
C ASP A 98 -2.42 3.11 -3.53
N LEU A 99 -3.06 3.69 -4.56
CA LEU A 99 -4.00 4.80 -4.37
C LEU A 99 -5.23 4.39 -3.53
N GLN A 100 -5.75 3.17 -3.73
CA GLN A 100 -6.86 2.65 -2.93
C GLN A 100 -6.44 2.43 -1.48
N ILE A 101 -5.28 1.83 -1.25
CA ILE A 101 -4.71 1.62 0.09
C ILE A 101 -4.56 2.95 0.82
N LEU A 102 -3.96 3.96 0.16
CA LEU A 102 -3.81 5.29 0.74
C LEU A 102 -5.16 5.92 1.11
N SER A 103 -6.15 5.79 0.24
CA SER A 103 -7.50 6.28 0.53
C SER A 103 -8.12 5.59 1.74
N CYS A 104 -7.98 4.28 1.89
CA CYS A 104 -8.51 3.55 3.04
C CYS A 104 -7.84 3.99 4.34
N ILE A 105 -6.51 4.14 4.33
CA ILE A 105 -5.74 4.61 5.48
C ILE A 105 -6.15 6.03 5.91
N GLU A 106 -6.31 6.97 4.96
CA GLU A 106 -6.70 8.35 5.28
C GLU A 106 -8.14 8.44 5.81
N ASN A 107 -9.04 7.59 5.30
CA ASN A 107 -10.41 7.49 5.82
C ASN A 107 -10.43 6.98 7.26
N GLU A 108 -9.67 5.91 7.55
CA GLU A 108 -9.60 5.34 8.90
C GLU A 108 -8.98 6.33 9.90
N LYS A 109 -7.86 6.98 9.53
CA LYS A 109 -7.27 8.06 10.33
C LYS A 109 -8.29 9.15 10.67
N SER A 110 -9.09 9.54 9.68
CA SER A 110 -10.13 10.55 9.85
C SER A 110 -11.25 10.09 10.80
N MET A 111 -11.62 8.80 10.78
CA MET A 111 -12.57 8.22 11.72
C MET A 111 -12.02 8.22 13.15
N ILE A 112 -10.81 7.71 13.36
CA ILE A 112 -10.14 7.68 14.65
C ILE A 112 -10.06 9.08 15.27
N ILE A 113 -9.71 10.12 14.49
CA ILE A 113 -9.65 11.50 14.96
C ILE A 113 -11.04 12.00 15.42
N LYS A 114 -12.11 11.66 14.71
CA LYS A 114 -13.48 12.03 15.10
C LYS A 114 -13.89 11.35 16.39
N GLU A 115 -13.58 10.06 16.55
CA GLU A 115 -13.88 9.28 17.75
C GLU A 115 -13.10 9.76 18.98
N LEU A 116 -11.82 10.12 18.81
CA LEU A 116 -11.02 10.70 19.88
C LEU A 116 -11.63 12.03 20.36
N ARG A 117 -12.07 12.88 19.43
CA ARG A 117 -12.72 14.15 19.77
C ARG A 117 -14.06 13.94 20.49
N SER A 118 -14.90 13.01 20.02
CA SER A 118 -16.19 12.72 20.66
C SER A 118 -16.00 12.17 22.08
N THR A 119 -15.02 11.27 22.27
CA THR A 119 -14.65 10.71 23.57
C THR A 119 -14.16 11.78 24.54
N GLN A 120 -13.35 12.73 24.07
CA GLN A 120 -12.90 13.87 24.89
C GLN A 120 -14.06 14.77 25.33
N VAL A 121 -15.03 15.03 24.44
CA VAL A 121 -16.23 15.81 24.77
C VAL A 121 -17.09 15.07 25.80
N ALA A 122 -17.33 13.77 25.60
CA ALA A 122 -18.08 12.94 26.55
C ALA A 122 -17.42 12.91 27.93
N LYS A 123 -16.09 12.75 27.99
CA LYS A 123 -15.32 12.82 29.25
C LYS A 123 -15.48 14.16 29.96
N LYS A 124 -15.45 15.28 29.23
CA LYS A 124 -15.69 16.63 29.80
C LYS A 124 -17.11 16.74 30.36
N ALA A 125 -18.12 16.27 29.63
CA ALA A 125 -19.50 16.30 30.09
C ALA A 125 -19.69 15.49 31.38
N ILE A 126 -19.17 14.26 31.44
CA ILE A 126 -19.23 13.39 32.63
C ILE A 126 -18.54 14.04 33.83
N ASN A 127 -17.36 14.66 33.62
CA ASN A 127 -16.66 15.40 34.68
C ASN A 127 -17.46 16.61 35.19
N GLY A 128 -18.21 17.30 34.32
CA GLY A 128 -19.12 18.37 34.71
C GLY A 128 -20.25 17.90 35.63
N TYR A 129 -20.84 16.73 35.35
CA TYR A 129 -21.87 16.13 36.20
C TYR A 129 -21.31 15.66 37.56
N LYS A 130 -20.11 15.07 37.59
CA LYS A 130 -19.46 14.61 38.84
C LYS A 130 -19.07 15.76 39.78
N THR A 131 -18.85 16.96 39.26
CA THR A 131 -18.44 18.14 40.06
C THR A 131 -19.61 19.03 40.51
N GLY A 132 -20.86 18.57 40.34
CA GLY A 132 -22.05 19.25 40.87
C GLY A 132 -22.45 20.55 40.17
N ARG A 133 -21.80 20.93 39.07
CA ARG A 133 -22.24 22.03 38.20
C ARG A 133 -23.22 21.49 37.15
N GLY A 134 -24.39 21.00 37.60
CA GLY A 134 -25.51 20.74 36.71
C GLY A 134 -26.01 22.04 36.05
N PRO A 135 -26.67 21.98 34.89
CA PRO A 135 -27.21 23.17 34.23
C PRO A 135 -28.15 23.89 35.21
N LYS A 136 -27.87 25.18 35.46
CA LYS A 136 -28.69 26.02 36.34
C LYS A 136 -30.12 26.07 35.77
N GLY A 137 -31.01 25.26 36.31
CA GLY A 137 -32.44 25.40 36.10
C GLY A 137 -32.83 26.81 36.51
N LYS A 138 -33.45 27.56 35.59
CA LYS A 138 -34.07 28.85 35.92
C LYS A 138 -35.10 28.58 37.03
N THR A 139 -34.85 29.10 38.22
CA THR A 139 -35.87 29.25 39.25
C THR A 139 -36.97 30.14 38.67
N ILE A 140 -38.15 29.56 38.51
CA ILE A 140 -39.36 30.31 38.19
C ILE A 140 -39.71 31.07 39.46
N ASP A 141 -39.55 32.39 39.41
CA ASP A 141 -39.83 33.28 40.54
C ASP A 141 -41.34 33.31 40.77
N GLY A 142 -41.78 32.69 41.86
CA GLY A 142 -43.19 32.65 42.26
C GLY A 142 -43.56 33.95 42.95
N SER A 143 -44.16 34.88 42.19
CA SER A 143 -44.87 36.03 42.74
C SER A 143 -46.23 35.58 43.27
N TYR A 144 -46.48 35.78 44.57
CA TYR A 144 -47.81 35.83 45.18
C TYR A 144 -47.98 37.19 45.86
#